data_AF-G9ZIM9-F1
#
_entry.id   AF-G9ZIM9-F1
#
_cell.length_a   1.000
_cell.length_b   1.000
_cell.length_c   1.000
_cell.angle_alpha   90.00
_cell.angle_beta   90.00
_cell.angle_gamma   90.00
#
_symmetry.space_group_name_H-M   'P 1'
#
loop_
_entity.id
_entity.type
_entity.pdbx_description
1 polymer ?
#
loop_
_entity_poly.entity_id
_entity_poly.type
_entity_poly.pdbx_seq_one_letter_code
_entity_poly.pdbx_strand_id
1 'polypeptide(L)'
;MRRRSDDGGTTTHTPSASAGTEAAFTAADAGGNDLPRDNRAEPGTDKILFARPDLTSVWRQARDYIARYKLLRLTQSTAEDGIHCQTICNLWRIERHADNSVRTFAFDLRQGLWHETEILDEQLVIPLLLPDLDWYAFIINRMICIALDAAGYAGLPDETDEDTRIDCHYRDGRREQRRGGEYHGKNRGFVPREMMTDFLCRYYHEQVLDRENMRGAMKALRKQFFAHIVEPELFSAIGVIDFRRHTVGRYLYYARRRDAVLKVAREHRNLLPLLPAIAPCHWGRDDLFSRKVWVNSAQGAAEAEEIDFAPSLTVSNAETDFLSPACMRALASPGEWQWLRQASSLVVKAWIESGYNRRLITNLVQAGLTGRVPVLALQTILRRDDLFDCLGVDRRMQRLMTLFIAEAKRQWQEQGYRVMRQWLYQHGPEEVRYRLDWLRAEGFAAGFPQKNSTWASLRHRSDEWHAHLRTRKKKAGPERRWDSALPLIVIDGITFTPLTSSFALLHEGETMQHCVASYADLCLSNRYRVFTVCDADGKRSTLGITINERGNKARWDQHYGKCNSAVSARVKAAGKKLVTAYNRALLAAPASS
;
A
#
# COMPACT_ATOMS: atom_id res chain seq x y z
N MET A 1 -36.30 46.40 22.79
CA MET A 1 -35.56 47.26 23.76
C MET A 1 -34.17 46.66 23.89
N ARG A 2 -33.04 47.30 23.59
CA ARG A 2 -32.66 48.71 23.44
C ARG A 2 -31.78 48.90 22.20
N ARG A 3 -32.01 50.02 21.52
CA ARG A 3 -31.16 50.66 20.52
C ARG A 3 -30.02 51.43 21.20
N ARG A 4 -28.93 51.64 20.46
CA ARG A 4 -28.10 52.85 20.34
C ARG A 4 -26.99 52.54 19.32
N SER A 5 -26.60 53.35 18.36
CA SER A 5 -27.10 54.54 17.67
C SER A 5 -26.06 54.85 16.58
N ASP A 6 -26.52 55.49 15.50
CA ASP A 6 -25.79 55.82 14.28
C ASP A 6 -24.61 56.79 14.46
N ASP A 7 -23.67 56.71 13.51
CA ASP A 7 -22.99 57.80 12.78
C ASP A 7 -22.06 57.09 11.75
N GLY A 8 -22.02 57.33 10.45
CA GLY A 8 -22.37 58.47 9.60
C GLY A 8 -21.22 58.62 8.60
N GLY A 9 -21.44 58.34 7.30
CA GLY A 9 -20.38 58.49 6.29
C GLY A 9 -20.63 57.74 4.98
N THR A 10 -21.39 58.35 4.08
CA THR A 10 -21.54 57.93 2.69
C THR A 10 -20.29 58.31 1.88
N THR A 11 -19.62 57.34 1.28
CA THR A 11 -18.78 57.57 0.09
C THR A 11 -19.07 56.49 -0.95
N THR A 12 -19.78 56.89 -2.00
CA THR A 12 -19.89 56.17 -3.27
C THR A 12 -18.50 55.99 -3.87
N HIS A 13 -18.02 54.75 -3.92
CA HIS A 13 -16.96 54.35 -4.85
C HIS A 13 -17.49 53.20 -5.72
N THR A 14 -17.66 53.53 -6.98
CA THR A 14 -17.79 52.61 -8.12
C THR A 14 -16.73 51.51 -8.03
N PRO A 15 -17.05 50.21 -8.13
CA PRO A 15 -16.03 49.19 -8.22
C PRO A 15 -15.42 49.25 -9.61
N SER A 16 -14.23 49.82 -9.68
CA SER A 16 -13.30 49.63 -10.80
C SER A 16 -12.92 48.15 -10.86
N ALA A 17 -12.94 47.59 -12.07
CA ALA A 17 -12.55 46.22 -12.36
C ALA A 17 -11.10 45.96 -11.87
N SER A 18 -10.94 45.10 -10.87
CA SER A 18 -9.63 44.62 -10.43
C SER A 18 -9.49 43.12 -10.69
N ALA A 19 -8.44 42.81 -11.42
CA ALA A 19 -7.88 41.52 -11.83
C ALA A 19 -7.99 40.37 -10.83
N GLY A 20 -8.03 39.16 -11.38
CA GLY A 20 -8.14 37.89 -10.68
C GLY A 20 -7.08 37.68 -9.60
N THR A 21 -7.53 37.05 -8.51
CA THR A 21 -6.73 36.78 -7.31
C THR A 21 -5.67 35.71 -7.59
N GLU A 22 -4.41 36.09 -7.75
CA GLU A 22 -3.26 35.16 -7.85
C GLU A 22 -2.86 34.70 -6.44
N ALA A 23 -2.92 33.39 -6.17
CA ALA A 23 -2.41 32.80 -4.93
C ALA A 23 -1.20 31.91 -5.24
N ALA A 24 0.00 32.48 -5.11
CA ALA A 24 1.27 31.78 -5.30
C ALA A 24 1.93 31.42 -3.96
N PHE A 25 2.43 30.19 -3.84
CA PHE A 25 3.24 29.76 -2.69
C PHE A 25 4.61 29.28 -3.18
N THR A 26 5.66 29.89 -2.63
CA THR A 26 7.06 29.59 -2.96
C THR A 26 7.70 28.73 -1.88
N ALA A 27 8.67 27.91 -2.29
CA ALA A 27 9.53 27.18 -1.38
C ALA A 27 10.43 28.13 -0.54
N ALA A 28 10.83 29.24 -1.14
CA ALA A 28 11.63 30.29 -0.53
C ALA A 28 10.76 31.48 -0.07
N ASP A 29 11.20 32.19 0.98
CA ASP A 29 10.60 33.47 1.37
C ASP A 29 10.55 34.42 0.17
N ALA A 30 9.53 35.30 0.14
CA ALA A 30 9.04 36.10 -0.98
C ALA A 30 10.05 37.09 -1.63
N GLY A 31 11.20 36.58 -2.07
CA GLY A 31 12.36 37.28 -2.62
C GLY A 31 13.55 36.38 -2.98
N GLY A 32 13.57 35.09 -2.62
CA GLY A 32 14.76 34.23 -2.73
C GLY A 32 14.62 32.99 -3.62
N ASN A 33 14.29 33.12 -4.90
CA ASN A 33 14.52 31.98 -5.83
C ASN A 33 16.01 31.80 -6.18
N ASP A 34 16.84 32.78 -5.82
CA ASP A 34 18.28 32.71 -5.95
C ASP A 34 18.86 32.11 -4.66
N LEU A 35 19.64 31.03 -4.80
CA LEU A 35 20.65 30.69 -3.80
C LEU A 35 21.45 31.98 -3.52
N PRO A 36 21.78 32.32 -2.25
CA PRO A 36 22.66 33.45 -1.95
C PRO A 36 23.82 33.45 -2.94
N ARG A 37 24.06 34.59 -3.61
CA ARG A 37 25.25 34.79 -4.42
C ARG A 37 26.48 34.79 -3.50
N ASP A 38 26.87 33.63 -2.98
CA ASP A 38 28.15 33.44 -2.29
C ASP A 38 29.28 33.23 -3.31
N ASN A 39 29.13 33.91 -4.45
CA ASN A 39 30.10 34.10 -5.50
C ASN A 39 30.19 35.60 -5.78
N ARG A 40 30.74 36.36 -4.82
CA ARG A 40 31.69 37.41 -5.20
C ARG A 40 32.95 36.71 -5.71
N ALA A 41 32.83 36.04 -6.86
CA ALA A 41 33.99 35.74 -7.68
C ALA A 41 34.26 37.02 -8.45
N GLU A 42 35.42 37.61 -8.22
CA GLU A 42 35.96 38.62 -9.14
C GLU A 42 35.87 38.07 -10.57
N PRO A 43 35.56 38.91 -11.58
CA PRO A 43 35.54 38.48 -12.96
C PRO A 43 36.89 37.85 -13.31
N GLY A 44 36.92 36.52 -13.49
CA GLY A 44 38.15 35.77 -13.78
C GLY A 44 38.52 34.64 -12.81
N THR A 45 37.78 34.41 -11.72
CA THR A 45 38.01 33.23 -10.84
C THR A 45 36.87 32.23 -10.94
N ASP A 46 36.91 31.40 -11.98
CA ASP A 46 36.04 30.24 -12.11
C ASP A 46 36.39 29.22 -11.01
N LYS A 47 35.71 29.29 -9.86
CA LYS A 47 35.75 28.20 -8.86
C LYS A 47 35.23 26.93 -9.54
N ILE A 48 36.14 25.99 -9.75
CA ILE A 48 35.87 24.64 -10.24
C ILE A 48 35.00 23.93 -9.19
N LEU A 49 33.69 23.79 -9.48
CA LEU A 49 32.72 23.16 -8.58
C LEU A 49 32.93 21.64 -8.50
N PHE A 50 33.18 21.03 -9.65
CA PHE A 50 33.56 19.62 -9.77
C PHE A 50 34.87 19.55 -10.52
N ALA A 51 35.74 18.61 -10.16
CA ALA A 51 37.01 18.41 -10.87
C ALA A 51 36.84 18.03 -12.36
N ARG A 52 35.62 17.65 -12.75
CA ARG A 52 35.16 17.49 -14.13
C ARG A 52 34.48 18.77 -14.67
N PRO A 53 35.05 19.44 -15.69
CA PRO A 53 34.50 20.69 -16.24
C PRO A 53 33.11 20.53 -16.88
N ASP A 54 32.84 19.40 -17.51
CA ASP A 54 31.53 19.05 -18.10
C ASP A 54 30.44 18.95 -17.03
N LEU A 55 30.72 18.30 -15.89
CA LEU A 55 29.80 18.28 -14.73
C LEU A 55 29.55 19.68 -14.18
N THR A 56 30.58 20.53 -14.13
CA THR A 56 30.45 21.93 -13.69
C THR A 56 29.55 22.73 -14.64
N SER A 57 29.65 22.49 -15.96
CA SER A 57 28.79 23.13 -16.96
C SER A 57 27.32 22.71 -16.79
N VAL A 58 27.04 21.40 -16.73
CA VAL A 58 25.68 20.86 -16.56
C VAL A 58 25.04 21.39 -15.27
N TRP A 59 25.77 21.37 -14.16
CA TRP A 59 25.26 21.88 -12.88
C TRP A 59 24.93 23.37 -12.94
N ARG A 60 25.81 24.19 -13.51
CA ARG A 60 25.61 25.65 -13.62
C ARG A 60 24.40 25.96 -14.50
N GLN A 61 24.25 25.24 -15.61
CA GLN A 61 23.11 25.39 -16.52
C GLN A 61 21.80 24.96 -15.85
N ALA A 62 21.78 23.83 -15.13
CA ALA A 62 20.60 23.39 -14.39
C ALA A 62 20.20 24.40 -13.30
N ARG A 63 21.17 24.96 -12.57
CA ARG A 63 20.93 26.02 -11.60
C ARG A 63 20.36 27.28 -12.26
N ASP A 64 20.89 27.67 -13.42
CA ASP A 64 20.36 28.82 -14.18
C ASP A 64 18.91 28.59 -14.59
N TYR A 65 18.55 27.39 -15.06
CA TYR A 65 17.15 27.05 -15.35
C TYR A 65 16.25 27.15 -14.12
N ILE A 66 16.69 26.64 -12.96
CA ILE A 66 15.91 26.71 -11.72
C ILE A 66 15.61 28.16 -11.32
N ALA A 67 16.62 29.03 -11.37
CA ALA A 67 16.49 30.45 -11.03
C ALA A 67 15.66 31.21 -12.08
N ARG A 68 16.06 31.12 -13.35
CA ARG A 68 15.44 31.83 -14.48
C ARG A 68 13.95 31.57 -14.59
N TYR A 69 13.55 30.30 -14.48
CA TYR A 69 12.14 29.89 -14.60
C TYR A 69 11.43 29.73 -13.26
N LYS A 70 12.09 30.10 -12.15
CA LYS A 70 11.48 30.12 -10.81
C LYS A 70 10.91 28.76 -10.40
N LEU A 71 11.63 27.66 -10.66
CA LEU A 71 11.12 26.29 -10.51
C LEU A 71 10.81 25.89 -9.06
N LEU A 72 11.35 26.63 -8.10
CA LEU A 72 11.05 26.50 -6.67
C LEU A 72 9.70 27.11 -6.27
N ARG A 73 8.98 27.73 -7.20
CA ARG A 73 7.59 28.15 -6.98
C ARG A 73 6.67 26.94 -7.10
N LEU A 74 6.39 26.30 -5.97
CA LEU A 74 5.76 24.98 -5.89
C LEU A 74 4.33 24.94 -6.40
N THR A 75 3.54 25.97 -6.15
CA THR A 75 2.13 26.00 -6.57
C THR A 75 1.68 27.42 -6.90
N GLN A 76 0.93 27.56 -7.98
CA GLN A 76 0.25 28.78 -8.40
C GLN A 76 -1.11 28.41 -8.95
N SER A 77 -2.13 29.15 -8.54
CA SER A 77 -3.46 29.03 -9.13
C SER A 77 -3.90 30.37 -9.67
N THR A 78 -4.41 30.35 -10.90
CA THR A 78 -5.04 31.49 -11.56
C THR A 78 -6.39 31.06 -12.13
N ALA A 79 -7.29 32.02 -12.30
CA ALA A 79 -8.60 31.81 -12.89
C ALA A 79 -8.90 32.98 -13.81
N GLU A 80 -8.93 32.73 -15.11
CA GLU A 80 -9.21 33.72 -16.15
C GLU A 80 -10.19 33.12 -17.15
N ASP A 81 -11.20 33.88 -17.57
CA ASP A 81 -12.16 33.51 -18.62
C ASP A 81 -12.82 32.12 -18.44
N GLY A 82 -13.09 31.72 -17.19
CA GLY A 82 -13.69 30.43 -16.86
C GLY A 82 -12.73 29.23 -16.96
N ILE A 83 -11.44 29.48 -17.16
CA ILE A 83 -10.37 28.49 -17.13
C ILE A 83 -9.64 28.60 -15.78
N HIS A 84 -9.66 27.52 -15.02
CA HIS A 84 -8.86 27.38 -13.81
C HIS A 84 -7.52 26.76 -14.15
N CYS A 85 -6.44 27.50 -13.92
CA CYS A 85 -5.08 27.02 -14.14
C CYS A 85 -4.39 26.75 -12.81
N GLN A 86 -3.75 25.58 -12.72
CA GLN A 86 -2.92 25.16 -11.62
C GLN A 86 -1.53 24.83 -12.15
N THR A 87 -0.53 25.64 -11.78
CA THR A 87 0.87 25.44 -12.15
C THR A 87 1.67 24.91 -10.97
N ILE A 88 2.53 23.92 -11.21
CA ILE A 88 3.40 23.28 -10.22
C ILE A 88 4.85 23.43 -10.68
N CYS A 89 5.71 23.99 -9.83
CA CYS A 89 7.13 24.22 -10.10
C CYS A 89 7.44 24.97 -11.41
N ASN A 90 6.49 25.70 -12.00
CA ASN A 90 6.60 26.23 -13.38
C ASN A 90 7.03 25.20 -14.43
N LEU A 91 6.85 23.91 -14.15
CA LEU A 91 7.16 22.81 -15.06
C LEU A 91 5.90 22.13 -15.57
N TRP A 92 4.86 22.10 -14.74
CA TRP A 92 3.64 21.38 -15.03
C TRP A 92 2.46 22.31 -14.85
N ARG A 93 1.56 22.31 -15.82
CA ARG A 93 0.35 23.12 -15.79
C ARG A 93 -0.85 22.23 -16.06
N ILE A 94 -1.90 22.45 -15.28
CA ILE A 94 -3.19 21.77 -15.39
C ILE A 94 -4.24 22.84 -15.55
N GLU A 95 -4.97 22.79 -16.66
CA GLU A 95 -6.04 23.72 -16.97
C GLU A 95 -7.36 22.96 -16.95
N ARG A 96 -8.34 23.46 -16.20
CA ARG A 96 -9.73 23.00 -16.24
C ARG A 96 -10.59 24.07 -16.89
N HIS A 97 -11.22 23.72 -17.99
CA HIS A 97 -12.11 24.60 -18.75
C HIS A 97 -13.54 24.56 -18.21
N ALA A 98 -14.37 25.50 -18.66
CA ALA A 98 -15.77 25.62 -18.26
C ALA A 98 -16.63 24.38 -18.57
N ASP A 99 -16.27 23.60 -19.58
CA ASP A 99 -16.91 22.32 -19.94
C ASP A 99 -16.44 21.13 -19.07
N ASN A 100 -15.55 21.37 -18.09
CA ASN A 100 -14.87 20.38 -17.26
C ASN A 100 -13.80 19.55 -17.99
N SER A 101 -13.47 19.88 -19.25
CA SER A 101 -12.31 19.28 -19.89
C SER A 101 -11.04 19.73 -19.18
N VAL A 102 -10.06 18.83 -19.13
CA VAL A 102 -8.76 19.07 -18.50
C VAL A 102 -7.68 18.98 -19.56
N ARG A 103 -6.87 20.02 -19.67
CA ARG A 103 -5.65 20.05 -20.49
C ARG A 103 -4.43 20.11 -19.60
N THR A 104 -3.35 19.49 -20.05
CA THR A 104 -2.12 19.35 -19.29
C THR A 104 -0.95 19.78 -20.14
N PHE A 105 -0.03 20.56 -19.56
CA PHE A 105 1.13 21.09 -20.26
C PHE A 105 2.40 20.84 -19.46
N ALA A 106 3.48 20.57 -20.17
CA ALA A 106 4.84 20.53 -19.63
C ALA A 106 5.66 21.68 -20.23
N PHE A 107 6.50 22.29 -19.42
CA PHE A 107 7.38 23.38 -19.83
C PHE A 107 8.73 22.82 -20.32
N ASP A 108 9.11 23.15 -21.56
CA ASP A 108 10.44 22.84 -22.10
C ASP A 108 11.43 23.93 -21.65
N LEU A 109 12.34 23.56 -20.76
CA LEU A 109 13.36 24.49 -20.22
C LEU A 109 14.36 24.98 -21.28
N ARG A 110 14.62 24.20 -22.34
CA ARG A 110 15.56 24.55 -23.41
C ARG A 110 14.94 25.58 -24.35
N GLN A 111 13.67 25.39 -24.70
CA GLN A 111 12.95 26.27 -25.64
C GLN A 111 12.26 27.45 -24.94
N GLY A 112 11.96 27.31 -23.64
CA GLY A 112 11.21 28.30 -22.89
C GLY A 112 9.71 28.34 -23.25
N LEU A 113 9.16 27.21 -23.72
CA LEU A 113 7.79 27.11 -24.23
C LEU A 113 6.98 26.04 -23.49
N TRP A 114 5.67 26.24 -23.41
CA TRP A 114 4.73 25.24 -22.92
C TRP A 114 4.30 24.33 -24.07
N HIS A 115 4.34 23.03 -23.84
CA HIS A 115 3.83 22.02 -24.75
C HIS A 115 2.70 21.24 -24.10
N GLU A 116 1.59 21.09 -24.82
CA GLU A 116 0.51 20.20 -24.38
C GLU A 116 1.05 18.76 -24.31
N THR A 117 0.71 18.06 -23.23
CA THR A 117 1.27 16.75 -22.95
C THR A 117 0.23 15.83 -22.34
N GLU A 118 0.28 14.57 -22.74
CA GLU A 118 -0.63 13.54 -22.27
C GLU A 118 -0.11 12.77 -21.06
N ILE A 119 1.21 12.78 -20.85
CA ILE A 119 1.96 11.90 -19.94
C ILE A 119 2.12 12.47 -18.54
N LEU A 120 1.45 13.59 -18.24
CA LEU A 120 1.54 14.25 -16.93
C LEU A 120 1.00 13.36 -15.80
N ASP A 121 0.05 12.49 -16.16
CA ASP A 121 -0.53 11.48 -15.29
C ASP A 121 0.48 10.46 -14.76
N GLU A 122 1.49 10.12 -15.55
CA GLU A 122 2.60 9.25 -15.15
C GLU A 122 3.65 9.99 -14.32
N GLN A 123 3.82 11.30 -14.54
CA GLN A 123 4.85 12.10 -13.89
C GLN A 123 4.45 12.59 -12.49
N LEU A 124 3.17 12.85 -12.24
CA LEU A 124 2.67 13.47 -11.00
C LEU A 124 2.01 12.47 -10.05
N VAL A 125 2.83 11.67 -9.37
CA VAL A 125 2.39 10.73 -8.31
C VAL A 125 2.15 11.45 -6.97
N ILE A 126 1.40 12.55 -7.02
CA ILE A 126 1.10 13.39 -5.85
C ILE A 126 -0.11 12.82 -5.11
N PRO A 127 0.01 12.35 -3.86
CA PRO A 127 -1.11 11.77 -3.14
C PRO A 127 -2.11 12.84 -2.66
N LEU A 128 -3.38 12.63 -3.00
CA LEU A 128 -4.48 13.55 -2.65
C LEU A 128 -5.09 13.26 -1.27
N LEU A 129 -5.03 12.01 -0.81
CA LEU A 129 -5.67 11.56 0.44
C LEU A 129 -4.68 11.19 1.55
N LEU A 130 -3.37 11.15 1.28
CA LEU A 130 -2.40 10.83 2.32
C LEU A 130 -2.22 12.02 3.29
N PRO A 131 -2.23 11.77 4.61
CA PRO A 131 -2.02 12.82 5.61
C PRO A 131 -0.56 13.30 5.65
N ASP A 132 0.38 12.44 5.25
CA ASP A 132 1.78 12.81 5.10
C ASP A 132 1.93 13.84 3.96
N LEU A 133 2.77 14.84 4.19
CA LEU A 133 3.09 15.93 3.28
C LEU A 133 4.53 15.89 2.80
N ASP A 134 5.36 14.97 3.32
CA ASP A 134 6.78 14.87 2.96
C ASP A 134 7.02 14.37 1.52
N TRP A 135 5.95 14.04 0.79
CA TRP A 135 6.00 13.80 -0.66
C TRP A 135 6.41 15.03 -1.48
N TYR A 136 6.52 16.23 -0.89
CA TYR A 136 7.17 17.37 -1.56
C TYR A 136 8.56 17.01 -2.10
N ALA A 137 9.30 16.13 -1.39
CA ALA A 137 10.63 15.70 -1.80
C ALA A 137 10.60 14.99 -3.16
N PHE A 138 9.52 14.26 -3.46
CA PHE A 138 9.35 13.63 -4.78
C PHE A 138 9.20 14.69 -5.89
N ILE A 139 8.43 15.75 -5.66
CA ILE A 139 8.26 16.85 -6.62
C ILE A 139 9.59 17.57 -6.84
N ILE A 140 10.30 17.92 -5.76
CA ILE A 140 11.59 18.59 -5.85
C ILE A 140 12.61 17.73 -6.60
N ASN A 141 12.73 16.45 -6.26
CA ASN A 141 13.64 15.53 -6.95
C ASN A 141 13.32 15.47 -8.44
N ARG A 142 12.03 15.38 -8.80
CA ARG A 142 11.61 15.33 -10.20
C ARG A 142 11.90 16.63 -10.94
N MET A 143 11.68 17.78 -10.30
CA MET A 143 12.00 19.11 -10.84
C MET A 143 13.50 19.24 -11.12
N ILE A 144 14.35 18.81 -10.18
CA ILE A 144 15.82 18.84 -10.35
C ILE A 144 16.25 17.89 -11.47
N CYS A 145 15.68 16.67 -11.56
CA CYS A 145 15.95 15.76 -12.67
C CYS A 145 15.66 16.41 -14.03
N ILE A 146 14.50 17.05 -14.18
CA ILE A 146 14.11 17.72 -15.43
C ILE A 146 15.08 18.86 -15.76
N ALA A 147 15.51 19.64 -14.76
CA ALA A 147 16.50 20.70 -14.96
C ALA A 147 17.87 20.16 -15.38
N LEU A 148 18.32 19.05 -14.79
CA LEU A 148 19.58 18.38 -15.13
C LEU A 148 19.52 17.78 -16.53
N ASP A 149 18.46 17.05 -16.87
CA ASP A 149 18.26 16.46 -18.19
C ASP A 149 18.22 17.54 -19.28
N ALA A 150 17.50 18.65 -19.01
CA ALA A 150 17.49 19.81 -19.89
C ALA A 150 18.88 20.44 -20.07
N ALA A 151 19.72 20.43 -19.03
CA ALA A 151 21.09 20.91 -19.04
C ALA A 151 22.09 19.96 -19.73
N GLY A 152 21.66 18.78 -20.16
CA GLY A 152 22.49 17.81 -20.88
C GLY A 152 23.03 16.67 -20.03
N TYR A 153 22.48 16.45 -18.83
CA TYR A 153 22.92 15.39 -17.91
C TYR A 153 22.92 13.99 -18.56
N ALA A 154 21.88 13.65 -19.32
CA ALA A 154 21.78 12.35 -20.02
C ALA A 154 22.85 12.14 -21.11
N GLY A 155 23.52 13.20 -21.56
CA GLY A 155 24.62 13.14 -22.52
C GLY A 155 26.00 12.98 -21.86
N LEU A 156 26.07 12.89 -20.53
CA LEU A 156 27.32 12.67 -19.81
C LEU A 156 27.74 11.19 -19.89
N PRO A 157 29.05 10.90 -19.99
CA PRO A 157 29.58 9.53 -19.95
C PRO A 157 29.17 8.76 -18.69
N ASP A 158 28.82 7.48 -18.86
CA ASP A 158 28.38 6.57 -17.78
C ASP A 158 29.56 6.05 -16.92
N GLU A 159 29.26 5.59 -15.69
CA GLU A 159 30.22 5.13 -14.66
C GLU A 159 31.14 3.96 -15.09
N THR A 160 30.82 3.30 -16.21
CA THR A 160 31.53 2.15 -16.78
C THR A 160 32.69 2.55 -17.70
N ASP A 161 32.80 3.81 -18.08
CA ASP A 161 33.88 4.28 -18.95
C ASP A 161 35.15 4.51 -18.12
N GLU A 162 36.12 3.57 -18.21
CA GLU A 162 37.35 3.60 -17.40
C GLU A 162 38.16 4.89 -17.61
N ASP A 163 38.09 5.49 -18.79
CA ASP A 163 38.78 6.74 -19.14
C ASP A 163 38.14 8.00 -18.50
N THR A 164 36.97 7.87 -17.86
CA THR A 164 36.24 8.99 -17.23
C THR A 164 36.41 9.06 -15.71
N ARG A 165 37.12 8.09 -15.11
CA ARG A 165 37.50 8.08 -13.69
C ARG A 165 38.71 8.97 -13.47
N ILE A 166 38.50 10.27 -13.47
CA ILE A 166 39.53 11.19 -12.97
C ILE A 166 39.60 11.03 -11.44
N ASP A 167 40.75 10.58 -10.92
CA ASP A 167 41.06 10.53 -9.49
C ASP A 167 41.18 11.97 -8.96
N CYS A 168 40.09 12.47 -8.39
CA CYS A 168 40.00 13.86 -7.93
C CYS A 168 39.94 13.88 -6.41
N HIS A 169 41.03 14.28 -5.75
CA HIS A 169 41.04 14.53 -4.32
C HIS A 169 40.33 15.85 -3.98
N TYR A 170 39.15 15.75 -3.37
CA TYR A 170 38.46 16.91 -2.80
C TYR A 170 38.52 16.85 -1.27
N ARG A 171 39.37 17.66 -0.66
CA ARG A 171 39.29 17.98 0.77
C ARG A 171 39.63 19.46 0.98
N ASP A 172 38.65 20.22 1.47
CA ASP A 172 38.76 21.56 2.02
C ASP A 172 39.84 22.49 1.44
N GLY A 173 39.50 23.20 0.36
CA GLY A 173 39.95 24.57 0.11
C GLY A 173 41.46 24.88 0.05
N ARG A 174 42.37 23.90 0.13
CA ARG A 174 43.82 24.12 0.06
C ARG A 174 44.46 23.20 -0.96
N ARG A 175 45.00 23.80 -2.03
CA ARG A 175 45.89 23.16 -3.01
C ARG A 175 47.16 22.70 -2.30
N GLU A 176 47.34 21.40 -2.08
CA GLU A 176 48.68 20.81 -1.95
C GLU A 176 48.85 19.72 -3.01
N GLN A 177 49.62 20.06 -4.04
CA GLN A 177 50.11 19.10 -5.02
C GLN A 177 51.41 18.49 -4.45
N ARG A 178 51.31 17.44 -3.64
CA ARG A 178 52.49 16.68 -3.20
C ARG A 178 52.77 15.55 -4.19
N ARG A 179 53.92 15.63 -4.86
CA ARG A 179 54.51 14.52 -5.63
C ARG A 179 55.00 13.45 -4.64
N GLY A 180 54.52 12.22 -4.80
CA GLY A 180 55.14 11.01 -4.25
C GLY A 180 54.52 10.51 -2.94
N GLY A 181 53.47 9.70 -3.05
CA GLY A 181 52.93 8.90 -1.96
C GLY A 181 51.64 8.22 -2.40
N GLU A 182 51.68 6.89 -2.58
CA GLU A 182 50.48 6.10 -2.88
C GLU A 182 49.47 6.23 -1.73
N TYR A 183 48.27 6.69 -2.08
CA TYR A 183 47.17 6.90 -1.14
C TYR A 183 46.13 5.78 -1.35
N HIS A 184 45.98 4.88 -0.38
CA HIS A 184 44.94 3.84 -0.40
C HIS A 184 43.64 4.32 0.28
N GLY A 185 43.11 5.46 -0.15
CA GLY A 185 41.82 6.00 0.31
C GLY A 185 40.77 5.91 -0.80
N LYS A 186 39.56 5.42 -0.46
CA LYS A 186 38.40 5.32 -1.38
C LYS A 186 37.88 6.72 -1.78
N ASN A 187 38.62 7.46 -2.58
CA ASN A 187 38.21 8.75 -3.15
C ASN A 187 37.84 8.53 -4.62
N ARG A 188 36.58 8.15 -4.89
CA ARG A 188 36.06 8.20 -6.26
C ARG A 188 35.81 9.67 -6.61
N GLY A 189 36.27 10.12 -7.78
CA GLY A 189 35.91 11.43 -8.32
C GLY A 189 34.39 11.60 -8.43
N PHE A 190 33.91 12.84 -8.33
CA PHE A 190 32.47 13.16 -8.32
C PHE A 190 31.78 12.58 -9.58
N VAL A 191 30.80 11.68 -9.42
CA VAL A 191 30.07 11.04 -10.53
C VAL A 191 28.73 11.74 -10.82
N PRO A 192 28.15 11.61 -12.04
CA PRO A 192 26.86 12.21 -12.36
C PRO A 192 25.78 11.96 -11.29
N ARG A 193 25.70 10.74 -10.74
CA ARG A 193 24.73 10.37 -9.70
C ARG A 193 24.85 11.18 -8.40
N GLU A 194 26.04 11.68 -8.07
CA GLU A 194 26.29 12.50 -6.87
C GLU A 194 25.87 13.96 -7.06
N MET A 195 25.65 14.41 -8.30
CA MET A 195 25.20 15.78 -8.62
C MET A 195 23.80 16.09 -8.06
N MET A 196 22.90 15.12 -8.09
CA MET A 196 21.57 15.24 -7.46
C MET A 196 21.69 15.47 -5.95
N THR A 197 22.56 14.70 -5.30
CA THR A 197 22.81 14.81 -3.86
C THR A 197 23.41 16.18 -3.52
N ASP A 198 24.37 16.69 -4.30
CA ASP A 198 24.94 18.03 -4.10
C ASP A 198 23.87 19.13 -4.24
N PHE A 199 23.01 19.04 -5.26
CA PHE A 199 21.88 19.96 -5.42
C PHE A 199 21.02 19.97 -4.15
N LEU A 200 20.51 18.81 -3.75
CA LEU A 200 19.66 18.72 -2.55
C LEU A 200 20.39 19.24 -1.31
N CYS A 201 21.63 18.83 -1.08
CA CYS A 201 22.43 19.27 0.05
C CYS A 201 22.57 20.79 0.08
N ARG A 202 22.91 21.46 -1.03
CA ARG A 202 23.05 22.92 -1.06
C ARG A 202 21.72 23.63 -0.82
N TYR A 203 20.64 23.21 -1.47
CA TYR A 203 19.33 23.82 -1.28
C TYR A 203 18.76 23.61 0.15
N TYR A 204 19.10 22.51 0.83
CA TYR A 204 18.75 22.31 2.25
C TYR A 204 19.70 23.03 3.21
N HIS A 205 21.02 23.02 2.95
CA HIS A 205 22.02 23.69 3.79
C HIS A 205 21.86 25.21 3.77
N GLU A 206 21.54 25.77 2.61
CA GLU A 206 21.31 27.20 2.43
C GLU A 206 19.88 27.63 2.85
N GLN A 207 19.11 26.72 3.47
CA GLN A 207 17.74 26.93 3.96
C GLN A 207 16.74 27.43 2.91
N VAL A 208 17.03 27.21 1.61
CA VAL A 208 16.11 27.55 0.52
C VAL A 208 14.90 26.61 0.50
N LEU A 209 15.10 25.34 0.87
CA LEU A 209 14.05 24.33 1.01
C LEU A 209 13.72 24.06 2.48
N ASP A 210 13.00 24.98 3.13
CA ASP A 210 12.53 24.76 4.50
C ASP A 210 11.36 23.76 4.57
N ARG A 211 11.42 22.79 5.49
CA ARG A 211 10.43 21.71 5.58
C ARG A 211 9.03 22.22 5.94
N GLU A 212 8.91 23.25 6.77
CA GLU A 212 7.61 23.79 7.16
C GLU A 212 6.97 24.53 5.98
N ASN A 213 7.75 25.35 5.27
CA ASN A 213 7.33 26.03 4.05
C ASN A 213 6.93 25.03 2.96
N MET A 214 7.72 23.96 2.75
CA MET A 214 7.37 22.92 1.77
C MET A 214 6.02 22.27 2.12
N ARG A 215 5.83 21.89 3.39
CA ARG A 215 4.57 21.29 3.86
C ARG A 215 3.40 22.26 3.71
N GLY A 216 3.61 23.55 3.98
CA GLY A 216 2.63 24.61 3.76
C GLY A 216 2.21 24.69 2.29
N ALA A 217 3.17 24.72 1.37
CA ALA A 217 2.92 24.73 -0.06
C ALA A 217 2.18 23.47 -0.55
N MET A 218 2.49 22.28 0.00
CA MET A 218 1.77 21.05 -0.35
C MET A 218 0.32 21.05 0.13
N LYS A 219 0.05 21.62 1.32
CA LYS A 219 -1.33 21.84 1.78
C LYS A 219 -2.07 22.80 0.86
N ALA A 220 -1.42 23.90 0.46
CA ALA A 220 -1.99 24.88 -0.45
C ALA A 220 -2.31 24.25 -1.82
N LEU A 221 -1.35 23.54 -2.42
CA LEU A 221 -1.51 22.80 -3.67
C LEU A 221 -2.71 21.86 -3.61
N ARG A 222 -2.79 21.02 -2.57
CA ARG A 222 -3.92 20.09 -2.38
C ARG A 222 -5.24 20.84 -2.29
N LYS A 223 -5.30 21.89 -1.47
CA LYS A 223 -6.50 22.71 -1.28
C LYS A 223 -6.96 23.33 -2.60
N GLN A 224 -6.05 23.95 -3.34
CA GLN A 224 -6.33 24.58 -4.64
C GLN A 224 -6.78 23.55 -5.68
N PHE A 225 -6.10 22.39 -5.73
CA PHE A 225 -6.47 21.29 -6.62
C PHE A 225 -7.89 20.81 -6.36
N PHE A 226 -8.27 20.57 -5.10
CA PHE A 226 -9.64 20.19 -4.74
C PHE A 226 -10.68 21.28 -5.00
N ALA A 227 -10.31 22.55 -4.85
CA ALA A 227 -11.23 23.66 -5.04
C ALA A 227 -11.52 23.97 -6.51
N HIS A 228 -10.52 23.82 -7.39
CA HIS A 228 -10.58 24.35 -8.75
C HIS A 228 -10.46 23.30 -9.85
N ILE A 229 -9.78 22.18 -9.60
CA ILE A 229 -9.52 21.14 -10.61
C ILE A 229 -10.40 19.91 -10.42
N VAL A 230 -10.61 19.48 -9.16
CA VAL A 230 -11.35 18.25 -8.86
C VAL A 230 -12.84 18.41 -9.08
N GLU A 231 -13.41 17.55 -9.91
CA GLU A 231 -14.83 17.35 -10.05
C GLU A 231 -15.33 16.28 -9.06
N PRO A 232 -16.31 16.59 -8.19
CA PRO A 232 -16.76 15.66 -7.16
C PRO A 232 -17.31 14.33 -7.69
N GLU A 233 -18.10 14.36 -8.79
CA GLU A 233 -18.71 13.16 -9.36
C GLU A 233 -17.64 12.20 -9.92
N LEU A 234 -16.68 12.75 -10.67
CA LEU A 234 -15.57 11.98 -11.22
C LEU A 234 -14.66 11.45 -10.11
N PHE A 235 -14.29 12.28 -9.13
CA PHE A 235 -13.46 11.87 -8.00
C PHE A 235 -14.12 10.70 -7.22
N SER A 236 -15.43 10.78 -7.03
CA SER A 236 -16.22 9.72 -6.41
C SER A 236 -16.23 8.42 -7.25
N ALA A 237 -16.30 8.52 -8.57
CA ALA A 237 -16.20 7.35 -9.47
C ALA A 237 -14.81 6.71 -9.39
N ILE A 238 -13.73 7.50 -9.43
CA ILE A 238 -12.34 7.03 -9.28
C ILE A 238 -12.17 6.28 -7.96
N GLY A 239 -12.77 6.76 -6.87
CA GLY A 239 -12.72 6.08 -5.57
C GLY A 239 -13.37 4.70 -5.56
N VAL A 240 -14.34 4.43 -6.44
CA VAL A 240 -14.91 3.08 -6.63
C VAL A 240 -13.95 2.18 -7.42
N ILE A 241 -13.27 2.73 -8.43
CA ILE A 241 -12.25 2.01 -9.22
C ILE A 241 -11.10 1.58 -8.31
N ASP A 242 -10.46 2.55 -7.64
CA ASP A 242 -9.29 2.30 -6.79
C ASP A 242 -9.27 3.20 -5.55
N PHE A 243 -9.92 2.74 -4.48
CA PHE A 243 -9.97 3.44 -3.20
C PHE A 243 -8.58 3.80 -2.62
N ARG A 244 -7.54 3.00 -2.88
CA ARG A 244 -6.26 3.11 -2.15
C ARG A 244 -5.27 4.10 -2.76
N ARG A 245 -5.46 4.53 -4.01
CA ARG A 245 -4.44 5.26 -4.74
C ARG A 245 -4.98 6.53 -5.41
N HIS A 246 -5.46 7.49 -4.63
CA HIS A 246 -5.86 8.79 -5.16
C HIS A 246 -4.64 9.70 -5.34
N THR A 247 -4.13 9.78 -6.57
CA THR A 247 -3.06 10.73 -6.94
C THR A 247 -3.56 11.75 -7.95
N VAL A 248 -2.87 12.90 -8.04
CA VAL A 248 -3.11 13.90 -9.10
C VAL A 248 -3.04 13.22 -10.47
N GLY A 249 -1.99 12.44 -10.73
CA GLY A 249 -1.82 11.79 -12.02
C GLY A 249 -2.96 10.84 -12.38
N ARG A 250 -3.41 9.98 -11.45
CA ARG A 250 -4.59 9.14 -11.68
C ARG A 250 -5.86 9.95 -11.93
N TYR A 251 -6.06 11.05 -11.21
CA TYR A 251 -7.19 11.93 -11.46
C TYR A 251 -7.17 12.46 -12.90
N LEU A 252 -6.02 12.96 -13.35
CA LEU A 252 -5.84 13.48 -14.72
C LEU A 252 -6.10 12.39 -15.77
N TYR A 253 -5.58 11.18 -15.56
CA TYR A 253 -5.82 10.04 -16.45
C TYR A 253 -7.32 9.79 -16.69
N TYR A 254 -8.14 9.79 -15.63
CA TYR A 254 -9.59 9.61 -15.76
C TYR A 254 -10.32 10.88 -16.21
N ALA A 255 -9.84 12.08 -15.86
CA ALA A 255 -10.44 13.35 -16.27
C ALA A 255 -10.38 13.58 -17.78
N ARG A 256 -9.32 13.14 -18.44
CA ARG A 256 -9.24 13.16 -19.91
C ARG A 256 -10.25 12.22 -20.59
N ARG A 257 -10.81 11.27 -19.84
CA ARG A 257 -11.80 10.27 -20.27
C ARG A 257 -13.12 10.43 -19.52
N ARG A 258 -13.37 11.64 -19.03
CA ARG A 258 -14.44 12.00 -18.09
C ARG A 258 -15.78 11.41 -18.50
N ASP A 259 -16.23 11.70 -19.71
CA ASP A 259 -17.60 11.37 -20.13
C ASP A 259 -17.85 9.86 -20.16
N ALA A 260 -16.87 9.09 -20.62
CA ALA A 260 -16.94 7.63 -20.60
C ALA A 260 -16.95 7.07 -19.17
N VAL A 261 -16.11 7.59 -18.28
CA VAL A 261 -16.08 7.17 -16.87
C VAL A 261 -17.39 7.51 -16.17
N LEU A 262 -17.91 8.73 -16.37
CA LEU A 262 -19.16 9.19 -15.76
C LEU A 262 -20.38 8.45 -16.31
N LYS A 263 -20.39 8.11 -17.60
CA LYS A 263 -21.40 7.22 -18.19
C LYS A 263 -21.47 5.90 -17.44
N VAL A 264 -20.33 5.21 -17.30
CA VAL A 264 -20.26 3.94 -16.56
C VAL A 264 -20.61 4.13 -15.09
N ALA A 265 -20.20 5.24 -14.48
CA ALA A 265 -20.54 5.55 -13.09
C ALA A 265 -22.05 5.74 -12.86
N ARG A 266 -22.79 6.21 -13.86
CA ARG A 266 -24.25 6.42 -13.81
C ARG A 266 -25.03 5.15 -14.14
N GLU A 267 -24.59 4.41 -15.14
CA GLU A 267 -25.27 3.20 -15.63
C GLU A 267 -24.91 1.94 -14.81
N HIS A 268 -23.62 1.79 -14.49
CA HIS A 268 -23.01 0.55 -13.98
C HIS A 268 -21.95 0.83 -12.92
N ARG A 269 -22.27 1.68 -11.93
CA ARG A 269 -21.33 2.12 -10.88
C ARG A 269 -20.58 0.99 -10.20
N ASN A 270 -21.24 -0.15 -9.95
CA ASN A 270 -20.63 -1.30 -9.30
C ASN A 270 -19.57 -2.01 -10.15
N LEU A 271 -19.57 -1.80 -11.47
CA LEU A 271 -18.64 -2.38 -12.43
C LEU A 271 -17.48 -1.46 -12.80
N LEU A 272 -17.44 -0.23 -12.27
CA LEU A 272 -16.28 0.67 -12.38
C LEU A 272 -14.92 -0.01 -12.12
N PRO A 273 -14.76 -0.93 -11.13
CA PRO A 273 -13.49 -1.62 -10.92
C PRO A 273 -12.94 -2.39 -12.12
N LEU A 274 -13.78 -2.71 -13.13
CA LEU A 274 -13.37 -3.42 -14.34
C LEU A 274 -12.76 -2.50 -15.40
N LEU A 275 -13.00 -1.18 -15.35
CA LEU A 275 -12.51 -0.25 -16.38
C LEU A 275 -10.99 -0.29 -16.60
N PRO A 276 -10.13 -0.36 -15.56
CA PRO A 276 -8.68 -0.43 -15.77
C PRO A 276 -8.21 -1.64 -16.57
N ALA A 277 -9.02 -2.71 -16.65
CA ALA A 277 -8.71 -3.91 -17.40
C ALA A 277 -9.08 -3.80 -18.89
N ILE A 278 -9.77 -2.74 -19.29
CA ILE A 278 -10.28 -2.51 -20.64
C ILE A 278 -9.56 -1.33 -21.26
N ALA A 279 -9.17 -1.42 -22.52
CA ALA A 279 -8.56 -0.30 -23.23
C ALA A 279 -9.49 0.93 -23.18
N PRO A 280 -8.96 2.13 -22.84
CA PRO A 280 -9.80 3.32 -22.63
C PRO A 280 -10.67 3.74 -23.82
N CYS A 281 -10.26 3.42 -25.04
CA CYS A 281 -11.03 3.68 -26.26
C CYS A 281 -12.42 3.00 -26.25
N HIS A 282 -12.60 1.92 -25.49
CA HIS A 282 -13.85 1.17 -25.42
C HIS A 282 -14.80 1.61 -24.29
N TRP A 283 -14.35 2.44 -23.35
CA TRP A 283 -15.14 2.78 -22.15
C TRP A 283 -16.47 3.48 -22.47
N GLY A 284 -16.57 4.13 -23.63
CA GLY A 284 -17.78 4.83 -24.08
C GLY A 284 -18.86 3.92 -24.70
N ARG A 285 -18.59 2.64 -24.94
CA ARG A 285 -19.52 1.71 -25.60
C ARG A 285 -20.77 1.43 -24.77
N ASP A 286 -21.92 1.25 -25.43
CA ASP A 286 -23.20 0.91 -24.76
C ASP A 286 -23.25 -0.57 -24.33
N ASP A 287 -22.57 -1.43 -25.07
CA ASP A 287 -22.56 -2.88 -24.87
C ASP A 287 -21.38 -3.36 -24.00
N LEU A 288 -20.63 -2.42 -23.40
CA LEU A 288 -19.38 -2.67 -22.64
C LEU A 288 -19.55 -3.75 -21.57
N PHE A 289 -20.71 -3.81 -20.93
CA PHE A 289 -21.05 -4.78 -19.87
C PHE A 289 -22.12 -5.79 -20.33
N SER A 290 -22.22 -6.01 -21.64
CA SER A 290 -23.09 -7.04 -22.21
C SER A 290 -22.50 -8.44 -22.01
N ARG A 291 -23.37 -9.46 -22.03
CA ARG A 291 -22.93 -10.87 -21.95
C ARG A 291 -22.04 -11.29 -23.12
N LYS A 292 -22.09 -10.60 -24.26
CA LYS A 292 -21.27 -10.92 -25.44
C LYS A 292 -19.79 -10.64 -25.20
N VAL A 293 -19.50 -9.67 -24.33
CA VAL A 293 -18.13 -9.25 -23.98
C VAL A 293 -17.54 -10.14 -22.87
N TRP A 294 -18.34 -10.49 -21.86
CA TRP A 294 -17.84 -11.04 -20.59
C TRP A 294 -18.06 -12.54 -20.39
N VAL A 295 -18.68 -13.24 -21.34
CA VAL A 295 -18.93 -14.69 -21.27
C VAL A 295 -18.25 -15.40 -22.42
N ASN A 296 -17.52 -16.49 -22.14
CA ASN A 296 -16.95 -17.34 -23.17
C ASN A 296 -18.07 -18.03 -23.97
N SER A 297 -18.30 -17.59 -25.22
CA SER A 297 -19.21 -18.28 -26.14
C SER A 297 -18.47 -19.45 -26.80
N ALA A 298 -18.90 -20.69 -26.52
CA ALA A 298 -18.33 -21.88 -27.16
C ALA A 298 -18.64 -21.98 -28.68
N GLN A 299 -19.43 -21.06 -29.25
CA GLN A 299 -20.02 -21.15 -30.59
C GLN A 299 -19.86 -19.89 -31.46
N GLY A 300 -18.93 -18.98 -31.14
CA GLY A 300 -18.76 -17.81 -32.01
C GLY A 300 -17.52 -17.00 -31.69
N ALA A 301 -16.37 -17.45 -32.17
CA ALA A 301 -15.18 -16.60 -32.31
C ALA A 301 -15.40 -15.43 -33.31
N ALA A 302 -16.54 -15.38 -34.00
CA ALA A 302 -16.83 -14.41 -35.06
C ALA A 302 -17.78 -13.25 -34.67
N GLU A 303 -18.41 -13.25 -33.49
CA GLU A 303 -19.36 -12.19 -33.06
C GLU A 303 -18.91 -11.38 -31.83
N ALA A 304 -17.80 -11.76 -31.19
CA ALA A 304 -17.23 -10.93 -30.13
C ALA A 304 -16.58 -9.72 -30.79
N GLU A 305 -17.29 -8.59 -30.87
CA GLU A 305 -16.64 -7.31 -31.17
C GLU A 305 -15.41 -7.19 -30.27
N GLU A 306 -14.26 -7.06 -30.91
CA GLU A 306 -12.95 -7.26 -30.29
C GLU A 306 -12.69 -6.10 -29.32
N ILE A 307 -13.14 -6.28 -28.07
CA ILE A 307 -12.72 -5.40 -26.98
C ILE A 307 -11.30 -5.77 -26.64
N ASP A 308 -10.41 -4.80 -26.85
CA ASP A 308 -9.05 -4.86 -26.38
C ASP A 308 -9.06 -4.72 -24.87
N PHE A 309 -8.80 -5.84 -24.19
CA PHE A 309 -8.48 -5.81 -22.79
C PHE A 309 -7.04 -5.37 -22.65
N ALA A 310 -6.80 -4.27 -21.94
CA ALA A 310 -5.48 -3.69 -21.86
C ALA A 310 -4.56 -4.57 -20.99
N PRO A 311 -3.39 -5.00 -21.49
CA PRO A 311 -2.19 -5.05 -20.66
C PRO A 311 -1.55 -3.66 -20.78
N SER A 312 -2.00 -2.67 -20.00
CA SER A 312 -1.33 -1.35 -20.05
C SER A 312 0.03 -1.45 -19.34
N LEU A 313 1.10 -1.61 -20.12
CA LEU A 313 2.50 -1.57 -19.70
C LEU A 313 2.95 -0.24 -19.06
N THR A 314 2.12 0.80 -19.10
CA THR A 314 2.42 2.14 -18.58
C THR A 314 1.85 2.42 -17.19
N VAL A 315 0.84 1.65 -16.76
CA VAL A 315 0.38 1.64 -15.36
C VAL A 315 0.76 0.30 -14.75
N SER A 316 1.97 0.22 -14.19
CA SER A 316 2.34 -0.92 -13.35
C SER A 316 1.39 -0.99 -12.14
N ASN A 317 0.35 -1.78 -12.29
CA ASN A 317 -0.31 -2.39 -11.17
C ASN A 317 0.33 -3.78 -11.08
N ALA A 318 1.26 -3.95 -10.13
CA ALA A 318 1.81 -5.26 -9.76
C ALA A 318 0.75 -6.36 -9.49
N GLU A 319 -0.54 -5.98 -9.44
CA GLU A 319 -1.72 -6.83 -9.28
C GLU A 319 -2.29 -7.40 -10.60
N THR A 320 -1.94 -6.87 -11.78
CA THR A 320 -2.51 -7.30 -13.08
C THR A 320 -1.50 -7.75 -14.12
N ASP A 321 -0.20 -7.49 -13.90
CA ASP A 321 0.89 -7.77 -14.86
C ASP A 321 1.08 -9.26 -15.22
N PHE A 322 0.43 -10.18 -14.48
CA PHE A 322 0.49 -11.63 -14.70
C PHE A 322 -0.80 -12.24 -15.31
N LEU A 323 -1.80 -11.43 -15.67
CA LEU A 323 -3.12 -11.91 -16.08
C LEU A 323 -3.32 -11.86 -17.60
N SER A 324 -3.79 -12.96 -18.19
CA SER A 324 -4.10 -13.03 -19.62
C SER A 324 -5.51 -12.48 -19.93
N PRO A 325 -5.75 -11.97 -21.15
CA PRO A 325 -7.10 -11.61 -21.62
C PRO A 325 -8.15 -12.73 -21.51
N ALA A 326 -7.72 -14.00 -21.61
CA ALA A 326 -8.58 -15.15 -21.42
C ALA A 326 -9.12 -15.26 -19.98
N CYS A 327 -8.37 -14.78 -18.98
CA CYS A 327 -8.84 -14.73 -17.58
C CYS A 327 -9.97 -13.71 -17.40
N MET A 328 -9.97 -12.60 -18.16
CA MET A 328 -11.00 -11.56 -18.06
C MET A 328 -12.36 -12.01 -18.62
N ARG A 329 -12.36 -12.90 -19.63
CA ARG A 329 -13.57 -13.52 -20.20
C ARG A 329 -13.96 -14.84 -19.53
N ALA A 330 -13.39 -15.16 -18.35
CA ALA A 330 -13.45 -16.51 -17.79
C ALA A 330 -14.84 -17.03 -17.38
N LEU A 331 -15.91 -16.21 -17.40
CA LEU A 331 -17.24 -16.69 -16.99
C LEU A 331 -17.80 -17.68 -18.02
N ALA A 332 -18.38 -18.76 -17.49
CA ALA A 332 -18.83 -19.92 -18.25
C ALA A 332 -20.29 -19.81 -18.72
N SER A 333 -21.09 -18.93 -18.10
CA SER A 333 -22.50 -18.78 -18.46
C SER A 333 -23.03 -17.35 -18.33
N PRO A 334 -24.10 -16.99 -19.07
CA PRO A 334 -24.80 -15.72 -18.89
C PRO A 334 -25.34 -15.50 -17.47
N GLY A 335 -25.68 -16.58 -16.75
CA GLY A 335 -26.16 -16.49 -15.37
C GLY A 335 -25.07 -16.03 -14.39
N GLU A 336 -23.83 -16.48 -14.59
CA GLU A 336 -22.69 -16.03 -13.79
C GLU A 336 -22.39 -14.54 -14.00
N TRP A 337 -22.43 -14.09 -15.25
CA TRP A 337 -22.27 -12.66 -15.56
C TRP A 337 -23.40 -11.83 -14.96
N GLN A 338 -24.65 -12.27 -15.09
CA GLN A 338 -25.79 -11.55 -14.52
C GLN A 338 -25.68 -11.42 -13.00
N TRP A 339 -25.22 -12.47 -12.30
CA TRP A 339 -24.96 -12.41 -10.86
C TRP A 339 -23.87 -11.39 -10.52
N LEU A 340 -22.74 -11.42 -11.22
CA LEU A 340 -21.63 -10.49 -10.99
C LEU A 340 -22.03 -9.03 -11.31
N ARG A 341 -22.80 -8.83 -12.38
CA ARG A 341 -23.36 -7.52 -12.78
C ARG A 341 -24.25 -6.89 -11.72
N GLN A 342 -24.90 -7.69 -10.88
CA GLN A 342 -25.73 -7.23 -9.77
C GLN A 342 -24.95 -7.13 -8.44
N ALA A 343 -23.73 -7.63 -8.38
CA ALA A 343 -22.92 -7.64 -7.17
C ALA A 343 -22.38 -6.24 -6.81
N SER A 344 -22.08 -6.01 -5.54
CA SER A 344 -21.42 -4.78 -5.09
C SER A 344 -20.02 -4.63 -5.72
N SER A 345 -19.56 -3.40 -5.92
CA SER A 345 -18.19 -3.10 -6.38
C SER A 345 -17.10 -3.76 -5.52
N LEU A 346 -17.35 -3.98 -4.22
CA LEU A 346 -16.42 -4.69 -3.35
C LEU A 346 -16.29 -6.19 -3.69
N VAL A 347 -17.36 -6.79 -4.22
CA VAL A 347 -17.37 -8.19 -4.68
C VAL A 347 -16.67 -8.28 -6.02
N VAL A 348 -16.96 -7.36 -6.95
CA VAL A 348 -16.29 -7.29 -8.26
C VAL A 348 -14.79 -7.10 -8.08
N LYS A 349 -14.37 -6.18 -7.20
CA LYS A 349 -12.96 -5.98 -6.87
C LYS A 349 -12.31 -7.22 -6.26
N ALA A 350 -13.01 -7.91 -5.36
CA ALA A 350 -12.50 -9.14 -4.76
C ALA A 350 -12.32 -10.27 -5.79
N TRP A 351 -13.16 -10.31 -6.83
CA TRP A 351 -13.01 -11.24 -7.95
C TRP A 351 -11.83 -10.87 -8.86
N ILE A 352 -11.59 -9.59 -9.12
CA ILE A 352 -10.38 -9.12 -9.82
C ILE A 352 -9.13 -9.53 -9.04
N GLU A 353 -9.11 -9.26 -7.73
CA GLU A 353 -7.98 -9.58 -6.83
C GLU A 353 -7.73 -11.09 -6.71
N SER A 354 -8.71 -11.95 -7.03
CA SER A 354 -8.55 -13.40 -7.09
C SER A 354 -8.00 -13.91 -8.44
N GLY A 355 -7.56 -12.99 -9.31
CA GLY A 355 -7.11 -13.32 -10.66
C GLY A 355 -8.27 -13.74 -11.57
N TYR A 356 -9.47 -13.19 -11.36
CA TYR A 356 -10.68 -13.51 -12.12
C TYR A 356 -11.11 -14.99 -11.98
N ASN A 357 -10.92 -15.60 -10.80
CA ASN A 357 -11.23 -17.02 -10.60
C ASN A 357 -12.72 -17.33 -10.81
N ARG A 358 -13.04 -17.89 -11.99
CA ARG A 358 -14.41 -18.25 -12.39
C ARG A 358 -15.05 -19.30 -11.50
N ARG A 359 -14.27 -20.24 -10.95
CA ARG A 359 -14.80 -21.41 -10.22
C ARG A 359 -15.47 -20.98 -8.93
N LEU A 360 -14.96 -19.93 -8.28
CA LEU A 360 -15.57 -19.32 -7.12
C LEU A 360 -16.94 -18.71 -7.45
N ILE A 361 -17.06 -18.01 -8.58
CA ILE A 361 -18.34 -17.46 -9.06
C ILE A 361 -19.33 -18.58 -9.38
N THR A 362 -18.90 -19.60 -10.14
CA THR A 362 -19.71 -20.77 -10.47
C THR A 362 -20.24 -21.45 -9.20
N ASN A 363 -19.38 -21.66 -8.20
CA ASN A 363 -19.80 -22.24 -6.92
C ASN A 363 -20.79 -21.34 -6.17
N LEU A 364 -20.57 -20.02 -6.11
CA LEU A 364 -21.48 -19.10 -5.42
C LEU A 364 -22.87 -19.05 -6.09
N VAL A 365 -22.91 -19.08 -7.43
CA VAL A 365 -24.17 -19.10 -8.20
C VAL A 365 -24.88 -20.44 -8.00
N GLN A 366 -24.18 -21.57 -8.13
CA GLN A 366 -24.76 -22.90 -7.95
C GLN A 366 -25.15 -23.21 -6.50
N ALA A 367 -24.54 -22.53 -5.52
CA ALA A 367 -24.93 -22.62 -4.12
C ALA A 367 -26.35 -22.09 -3.87
N GLY A 368 -26.91 -21.30 -4.79
CA GLY A 368 -28.31 -20.85 -4.74
C GLY A 368 -28.62 -20.00 -3.51
N LEU A 369 -27.71 -19.09 -3.15
CA LEU A 369 -27.83 -18.25 -1.95
C LEU A 369 -29.12 -17.41 -2.01
N THR A 370 -29.93 -17.47 -0.95
CA THR A 370 -31.20 -16.73 -0.85
C THR A 370 -31.12 -15.57 0.15
N GLY A 371 -31.80 -14.47 -0.19
CA GLY A 371 -31.88 -13.27 0.65
C GLY A 371 -30.61 -12.40 0.63
N ARG A 372 -30.55 -11.42 1.53
CA ARG A 372 -29.40 -10.50 1.62
C ARG A 372 -28.16 -11.20 2.18
N VAL A 373 -27.12 -11.28 1.35
CA VAL A 373 -25.82 -11.87 1.69
C VAL A 373 -24.86 -10.76 2.17
N PRO A 374 -24.12 -10.95 3.27
CA PRO A 374 -23.11 -9.99 3.70
C PRO A 374 -21.98 -9.86 2.67
N VAL A 375 -21.81 -8.66 2.10
CA VAL A 375 -20.79 -8.36 1.07
C VAL A 375 -19.37 -8.74 1.53
N LEU A 376 -19.05 -8.51 2.80
CA LEU A 376 -17.73 -8.85 3.35
C LEU A 376 -17.47 -10.38 3.39
N ALA A 377 -18.52 -11.20 3.53
CA ALA A 377 -18.37 -12.65 3.48
C ALA A 377 -18.03 -13.10 2.05
N LEU A 378 -18.73 -12.56 1.05
CA LEU A 378 -18.42 -12.82 -0.38
C LEU A 378 -17.01 -12.37 -0.73
N GLN A 379 -16.62 -11.18 -0.29
CA GLN A 379 -15.26 -10.66 -0.48
C GLN A 379 -14.21 -11.57 0.18
N THR A 380 -14.49 -12.12 1.36
CA THR A 380 -13.58 -13.05 2.04
C THR A 380 -13.43 -14.35 1.27
N ILE A 381 -14.53 -14.90 0.73
CA ILE A 381 -14.52 -16.10 -0.10
C ILE A 381 -13.68 -15.88 -1.35
N LEU A 382 -13.91 -14.76 -2.06
CA LEU A 382 -13.23 -14.46 -3.32
C LEU A 382 -11.73 -14.23 -3.13
N ARG A 383 -11.31 -13.56 -2.04
CA ARG A 383 -9.89 -13.30 -1.73
C ARG A 383 -9.12 -14.49 -1.18
N ARG A 384 -9.80 -15.57 -0.79
CA ARG A 384 -9.21 -16.75 -0.15
C ARG A 384 -9.49 -17.99 -0.99
N ASP A 385 -9.10 -17.92 -2.25
CA ASP A 385 -9.17 -19.04 -3.19
C ASP A 385 -8.42 -20.28 -2.66
N ASP A 386 -7.30 -20.07 -1.94
CA ASP A 386 -6.56 -21.09 -1.19
C ASP A 386 -7.42 -21.94 -0.25
N LEU A 387 -8.51 -21.36 0.27
CA LEU A 387 -9.47 -22.02 1.14
C LEU A 387 -10.69 -22.52 0.35
N PHE A 388 -11.22 -21.69 -0.55
CA PHE A 388 -12.55 -21.88 -1.14
C PHE A 388 -12.55 -22.47 -2.57
N ASP A 389 -11.39 -22.75 -3.18
CA ASP A 389 -11.29 -23.39 -4.51
C ASP A 389 -10.56 -24.75 -4.49
N CYS A 390 -10.35 -25.35 -3.32
CA CYS A 390 -9.52 -26.56 -3.21
C CYS A 390 -10.08 -27.83 -3.89
N LEU A 391 -11.37 -27.86 -4.25
CA LEU A 391 -11.97 -28.93 -5.05
C LEU A 391 -12.48 -28.45 -6.42
N GLY A 392 -12.20 -27.20 -6.80
CA GLY A 392 -12.83 -26.58 -7.98
C GLY A 392 -14.35 -26.40 -7.80
N VAL A 393 -15.11 -26.60 -8.88
CA VAL A 393 -16.57 -26.51 -8.87
C VAL A 393 -17.17 -27.81 -8.31
N ASP A 394 -17.63 -27.77 -7.06
CA ASP A 394 -18.08 -28.97 -6.33
C ASP A 394 -19.20 -28.63 -5.33
N ARG A 395 -20.20 -29.50 -5.22
CA ARG A 395 -21.34 -29.35 -4.28
C ARG A 395 -20.91 -29.21 -2.82
N ARG A 396 -19.79 -29.83 -2.42
CA ARG A 396 -19.22 -29.73 -1.07
C ARG A 396 -18.65 -28.33 -0.82
N MET A 397 -18.00 -27.74 -1.81
CA MET A 397 -17.52 -26.35 -1.72
C MET A 397 -18.66 -25.35 -1.69
N GLN A 398 -19.69 -25.57 -2.51
CA GLN A 398 -20.93 -24.76 -2.49
C GLN A 398 -21.56 -24.76 -1.10
N ARG A 399 -21.68 -25.94 -0.47
CA ARG A 399 -22.19 -26.07 0.90
C ARG A 399 -21.29 -25.40 1.93
N LEU A 400 -19.98 -25.55 1.82
CA LEU A 400 -19.03 -24.90 2.73
C LEU A 400 -19.15 -23.38 2.67
N MET A 401 -19.22 -22.80 1.46
CA MET A 401 -19.45 -21.37 1.24
C MET A 401 -20.79 -20.92 1.85
N THR A 402 -21.88 -21.66 1.60
CA THR A 402 -23.20 -21.37 2.18
C THR A 402 -23.17 -21.38 3.71
N LEU A 403 -22.50 -22.35 4.33
CA LEU A 403 -22.39 -22.43 5.80
C LEU A 403 -21.55 -21.30 6.37
N PHE A 404 -20.46 -20.91 5.70
CA PHE A 404 -19.64 -19.77 6.10
C PHE A 404 -20.44 -18.44 6.01
N ILE A 405 -21.20 -18.25 4.94
CA ILE A 405 -22.08 -17.09 4.76
C ILE A 405 -23.19 -17.07 5.81
N ALA A 406 -23.80 -18.22 6.10
CA ALA A 406 -24.82 -18.35 7.13
C ALA A 406 -24.27 -17.97 8.52
N GLU A 407 -23.05 -18.41 8.84
CA GLU A 407 -22.39 -18.02 10.09
C GLU A 407 -22.09 -16.52 10.12
N ALA A 408 -21.58 -15.93 9.03
CA ALA A 408 -21.36 -14.47 8.96
C ALA A 408 -22.67 -13.70 9.19
N LYS A 409 -23.78 -14.17 8.59
CA LYS A 409 -25.11 -13.59 8.77
C LYS A 409 -25.57 -13.70 10.23
N ARG A 410 -25.38 -14.85 10.86
CA ARG A 410 -25.70 -15.08 12.28
C ARG A 410 -24.93 -14.13 13.20
N GLN A 411 -23.61 -14.01 13.00
CA GLN A 411 -22.76 -13.09 13.75
C GLN A 411 -23.22 -11.64 13.63
N TRP A 412 -23.64 -11.22 12.43
CA TRP A 412 -24.20 -9.89 12.24
C TRP A 412 -25.54 -9.71 12.96
N GLN A 413 -26.45 -10.66 12.82
CA GLN A 413 -27.79 -10.57 13.43
C GLN A 413 -27.75 -10.58 14.96
N GLU A 414 -26.87 -11.38 15.56
CA GLU A 414 -26.80 -11.53 17.01
C GLU A 414 -25.88 -10.51 17.69
N GLN A 415 -24.74 -10.19 17.08
CA GLN A 415 -23.66 -9.41 17.73
C GLN A 415 -23.34 -8.09 16.99
N GLY A 416 -24.01 -7.84 15.88
CA GLY A 416 -23.88 -6.61 15.11
C GLY A 416 -22.73 -6.61 14.09
N TYR A 417 -22.75 -5.59 13.23
CA TYR A 417 -21.85 -5.48 12.08
C TYR A 417 -20.37 -5.44 12.47
N ARG A 418 -20.01 -4.72 13.53
CA ARG A 418 -18.60 -4.55 13.96
C ARG A 418 -17.98 -5.90 14.34
N VAL A 419 -18.73 -6.74 15.05
CA VAL A 419 -18.25 -8.06 15.48
C VAL A 419 -18.12 -9.01 14.30
N MET A 420 -19.13 -9.09 13.43
CA MET A 420 -19.04 -9.88 12.18
C MET A 420 -17.82 -9.45 11.35
N ARG A 421 -17.61 -8.13 11.19
CA ARG A 421 -16.48 -7.58 10.43
C ARG A 421 -15.14 -8.02 11.05
N GLN A 422 -14.98 -7.88 12.36
CA GLN A 422 -13.76 -8.32 13.04
C GLN A 422 -13.54 -9.83 12.90
N TRP A 423 -14.59 -10.63 13.08
CA TRP A 423 -14.54 -12.08 12.91
C TRP A 423 -14.10 -12.45 11.49
N LEU A 424 -14.68 -11.86 10.44
CA LEU A 424 -14.29 -12.13 9.05
C LEU A 424 -12.82 -11.82 8.75
N TYR A 425 -12.24 -10.79 9.37
CA TYR A 425 -10.84 -10.43 9.16
C TYR A 425 -9.85 -11.26 9.98
N GLN A 426 -10.22 -11.68 11.19
CA GLN A 426 -9.27 -12.27 12.15
C GLN A 426 -9.46 -13.77 12.39
N HIS A 427 -10.69 -14.27 12.30
CA HIS A 427 -11.04 -15.60 12.79
C HIS A 427 -11.72 -16.47 11.72
N GLY A 428 -12.59 -15.91 10.88
CA GLY A 428 -13.36 -16.64 9.88
C GLY A 428 -12.50 -17.49 8.94
N PRO A 429 -11.49 -16.94 8.26
CA PRO A 429 -10.59 -17.71 7.39
C PRO A 429 -9.81 -18.80 8.15
N GLU A 430 -9.37 -18.52 9.38
CA GLU A 430 -8.67 -19.49 10.22
C GLU A 430 -9.58 -20.64 10.65
N GLU A 431 -10.83 -20.33 10.97
CA GLU A 431 -11.87 -21.32 11.26
C GLU A 431 -12.15 -22.22 10.05
N VAL A 432 -12.20 -21.66 8.84
CA VAL A 432 -12.34 -22.43 7.61
C VAL A 432 -11.12 -23.32 7.41
N ARG A 433 -9.90 -22.78 7.54
CA ARG A 433 -8.64 -23.52 7.40
C ARG A 433 -8.58 -24.72 8.34
N TYR A 434 -8.88 -24.51 9.61
CA TYR A 434 -8.93 -25.57 10.61
C TYR A 434 -9.94 -26.68 10.26
N ARG A 435 -11.11 -26.32 9.73
CA ARG A 435 -12.08 -27.32 9.26
C ARG A 435 -11.62 -28.02 7.99
N LEU A 436 -10.92 -27.32 7.11
CA LEU A 436 -10.37 -27.88 5.88
C LEU A 436 -9.32 -28.95 6.14
N ASP A 437 -8.56 -28.88 7.24
CA ASP A 437 -7.59 -29.92 7.59
C ASP A 437 -8.28 -31.30 7.70
N TRP A 438 -9.39 -31.36 8.44
CA TRP A 438 -10.20 -32.57 8.55
C TRP A 438 -10.92 -32.91 7.23
N LEU A 439 -11.52 -31.92 6.56
CA LEU A 439 -12.25 -32.16 5.32
C LEU A 439 -11.32 -32.73 4.23
N ARG A 440 -10.10 -32.23 4.09
CA ARG A 440 -9.12 -32.74 3.13
C ARG A 440 -8.62 -34.12 3.48
N ALA A 441 -8.43 -34.42 4.77
CA ALA A 441 -7.91 -35.71 5.21
C ALA A 441 -8.91 -36.85 5.00
N GLU A 442 -10.18 -36.66 5.36
CA GLU A 442 -11.19 -37.71 5.29
C GLU A 442 -12.62 -37.19 5.06
N GLY A 443 -12.94 -35.97 5.48
CA GLY A 443 -14.32 -35.47 5.46
C GLY A 443 -14.91 -35.36 4.05
N PHE A 444 -14.15 -34.86 3.07
CA PHE A 444 -14.59 -34.73 1.68
C PHE A 444 -14.84 -36.11 1.05
N ALA A 445 -13.96 -37.08 1.30
CA ALA A 445 -14.14 -38.46 0.84
C ALA A 445 -15.40 -39.10 1.46
N ALA A 446 -15.70 -38.77 2.72
CA ALA A 446 -16.93 -39.16 3.40
C ALA A 446 -18.17 -38.32 3.01
N GLY A 447 -18.08 -37.43 2.02
CA GLY A 447 -19.19 -36.66 1.48
C GLY A 447 -19.60 -35.42 2.29
N PHE A 448 -18.77 -34.96 3.23
CA PHE A 448 -18.99 -33.69 3.94
C PHE A 448 -18.56 -32.47 3.12
N PRO A 449 -19.16 -31.29 3.33
CA PRO A 449 -20.37 -31.04 4.12
C PRO A 449 -21.62 -31.69 3.48
N GLN A 450 -22.49 -32.25 4.31
CA GLN A 450 -23.77 -32.83 3.90
C GLN A 450 -24.87 -31.76 3.84
N LYS A 451 -26.03 -32.08 3.25
CA LYS A 451 -27.15 -31.14 3.07
C LYS A 451 -27.62 -30.50 4.39
N ASN A 452 -27.61 -31.27 5.48
CA ASN A 452 -28.09 -30.83 6.80
C ASN A 452 -26.94 -30.47 7.75
N SER A 453 -25.71 -30.32 7.23
CA SER A 453 -24.59 -29.84 8.05
C SER A 453 -24.84 -28.41 8.51
N THR A 454 -24.43 -28.08 9.71
CA THR A 454 -24.39 -26.73 10.24
C THR A 454 -22.94 -26.29 10.46
N TRP A 455 -22.70 -24.99 10.62
CA TRP A 455 -21.35 -24.50 10.94
C TRP A 455 -20.81 -25.10 12.25
N ALA A 456 -21.69 -25.28 13.24
CA ALA A 456 -21.40 -25.93 14.51
C ALA A 456 -21.10 -27.43 14.36
N SER A 457 -21.85 -28.16 13.52
CA SER A 457 -21.57 -29.59 13.30
C SER A 457 -20.22 -29.82 12.61
N LEU A 458 -19.84 -28.95 11.68
CA LEU A 458 -18.51 -29.00 11.06
C LEU A 458 -17.39 -28.70 12.07
N ARG A 459 -17.63 -27.73 12.96
CA ARG A 459 -16.69 -27.43 14.05
C ARG A 459 -16.48 -28.65 14.94
N HIS A 460 -17.57 -29.26 15.40
CA HIS A 460 -17.51 -30.42 16.30
C HIS A 460 -16.75 -31.61 15.70
N ARG A 461 -17.05 -31.99 14.45
CA ARG A 461 -16.36 -33.10 13.76
C ARG A 461 -14.89 -32.81 13.52
N SER A 462 -14.57 -31.58 13.14
CA SER A 462 -13.17 -31.15 13.01
C SER A 462 -12.45 -31.23 14.35
N ASP A 463 -13.05 -30.76 15.44
CA ASP A 463 -12.47 -30.83 16.79
C ASP A 463 -12.22 -32.26 17.26
N GLU A 464 -13.18 -33.15 17.01
CA GLU A 464 -13.10 -34.59 17.32
C GLU A 464 -11.96 -35.26 16.55
N TRP A 465 -11.88 -35.04 15.23
CA TRP A 465 -10.81 -35.57 14.40
C TRP A 465 -9.42 -35.07 14.85
N HIS A 466 -9.29 -33.77 15.13
CA HIS A 466 -8.05 -33.21 15.67
C HIS A 466 -7.73 -33.81 17.06
N ALA A 467 -8.74 -34.08 17.91
CA ALA A 467 -8.54 -34.77 19.19
C ALA A 467 -8.02 -36.21 19.01
N HIS A 468 -8.55 -36.95 18.03
CA HIS A 468 -8.07 -38.29 17.69
C HIS A 468 -6.64 -38.27 17.14
N LEU A 469 -6.30 -37.35 16.24
CA LEU A 469 -4.93 -37.19 15.76
C LEU A 469 -3.96 -36.85 16.90
N ARG A 470 -4.36 -35.96 17.81
CA ARG A 470 -3.58 -35.62 19.02
C ARG A 470 -3.33 -36.87 19.88
N THR A 471 -4.34 -37.71 20.07
CA THR A 471 -4.23 -38.97 20.83
C THR A 471 -3.34 -39.99 20.12
N ARG A 472 -3.45 -40.14 18.80
CA ARG A 472 -2.58 -41.02 17.99
C ARG A 472 -1.11 -40.57 18.05
N LYS A 473 -0.84 -39.27 17.93
CA LYS A 473 0.51 -38.70 18.07
C LYS A 473 1.10 -38.93 19.48
N LYS A 474 0.29 -38.81 20.55
CA LYS A 474 0.72 -39.17 21.92
C LYS A 474 1.16 -40.63 22.05
N LYS A 475 0.49 -41.55 21.34
CA LYS A 475 0.78 -42.99 21.39
C LYS A 475 1.97 -43.40 20.50
N ALA A 476 2.39 -42.57 19.54
CA ALA A 476 3.29 -42.97 18.46
C ALA A 476 4.78 -42.59 18.65
N GLY A 477 5.18 -41.93 19.74
CA GLY A 477 6.59 -41.57 19.94
C GLY A 477 6.99 -41.33 21.40
N PRO A 478 8.29 -41.48 21.73
CA PRO A 478 8.81 -41.21 23.07
C PRO A 478 8.65 -39.72 23.44
N GLU A 479 8.40 -39.44 24.72
CA GLU A 479 8.33 -38.07 25.24
C GLU A 479 9.68 -37.36 25.05
N ARG A 480 9.68 -36.22 24.36
CA ARG A 480 10.88 -35.40 24.16
C ARG A 480 10.92 -34.33 25.23
N ARG A 481 12.07 -34.17 25.90
CA ARG A 481 12.28 -33.22 27.00
C ARG A 481 13.40 -32.23 26.68
N TRP A 482 13.31 -31.03 27.24
CA TRP A 482 14.32 -29.97 27.13
C TRP A 482 14.32 -29.10 28.39
N ASP A 483 15.45 -28.45 28.66
CA ASP A 483 15.61 -27.62 29.86
C ASP A 483 15.15 -26.18 29.66
N SER A 484 14.76 -25.51 30.73
CA SER A 484 14.44 -24.08 30.76
C SER A 484 15.41 -23.36 31.70
N ALA A 485 15.94 -22.21 31.26
CA ALA A 485 16.84 -21.39 32.08
C ALA A 485 16.14 -20.80 33.31
N LEU A 486 14.82 -20.69 33.27
CA LEU A 486 14.01 -20.31 34.42
C LEU A 486 13.14 -21.48 34.89
N PRO A 487 13.06 -21.72 36.21
CA PRO A 487 12.02 -22.57 36.78
C PRO A 487 10.67 -21.83 36.76
N LEU A 488 9.66 -22.41 37.42
CA LEU A 488 8.43 -21.69 37.73
C LEU A 488 8.76 -20.39 38.47
N ILE A 489 8.18 -19.27 38.03
CA ILE A 489 8.41 -17.95 38.62
C ILE A 489 7.11 -17.15 38.69
N VAL A 490 6.96 -16.34 39.73
CA VAL A 490 5.85 -15.42 39.91
C VAL A 490 6.33 -13.99 39.69
N ILE A 491 5.67 -13.27 38.79
CA ILE A 491 5.98 -11.86 38.48
C ILE A 491 4.68 -11.06 38.57
N ASP A 492 4.63 -10.04 39.42
CA ASP A 492 3.46 -9.18 39.62
C ASP A 492 2.15 -9.95 39.94
N GLY A 493 2.27 -11.07 40.67
CA GLY A 493 1.16 -11.96 41.01
C GLY A 493 0.68 -12.86 39.87
N ILE A 494 1.47 -12.99 38.79
CA ILE A 494 1.20 -13.86 37.64
C ILE A 494 2.22 -14.98 37.63
N THR A 495 1.75 -16.22 37.57
CA THR A 495 2.58 -17.43 37.58
C THR A 495 2.97 -17.83 36.16
N PHE A 496 4.26 -18.03 35.94
CA PHE A 496 4.83 -18.53 34.69
C PHE A 496 5.45 -19.90 34.92
N THR A 497 4.93 -20.92 34.24
CA THR A 497 5.40 -22.31 34.34
C THR A 497 6.02 -22.73 33.01
N PRO A 498 7.32 -23.07 32.96
CA PRO A 498 7.96 -23.50 31.72
C PRO A 498 7.42 -24.87 31.27
N LEU A 499 7.17 -25.01 29.98
CA LEU A 499 6.79 -26.27 29.36
C LEU A 499 8.03 -26.96 28.80
N THR A 500 8.51 -27.97 29.52
CA THR A 500 9.80 -28.65 29.31
C THR A 500 9.69 -30.00 28.59
N SER A 501 8.50 -30.37 28.10
CA SER A 501 8.32 -31.59 27.33
C SER A 501 7.33 -31.45 26.19
N SER A 502 7.46 -32.33 25.19
CA SER A 502 6.52 -32.41 24.07
C SER A 502 5.11 -32.76 24.53
N PHE A 503 4.95 -33.49 25.63
CA PHE A 503 3.65 -33.76 26.22
C PHE A 503 3.09 -32.54 26.96
N ALA A 504 3.93 -31.77 27.66
CA ALA A 504 3.52 -30.53 28.30
C ALA A 504 3.06 -29.47 27.27
N LEU A 505 3.79 -29.30 26.16
CA LEU A 505 3.36 -28.44 25.04
C LEU A 505 2.04 -28.92 24.42
N LEU A 506 1.89 -30.23 24.25
CA LEU A 506 0.68 -30.80 23.69
C LEU A 506 -0.52 -30.61 24.62
N HIS A 507 -0.34 -30.80 25.93
CA HIS A 507 -1.37 -30.55 26.94
C HIS A 507 -1.74 -29.06 27.04
N GLU A 508 -0.77 -28.15 26.95
CA GLU A 508 -1.03 -26.71 26.89
C GLU A 508 -1.83 -26.37 25.62
N GLY A 509 -1.41 -26.86 24.46
CA GLY A 509 -2.14 -26.65 23.19
C GLY A 509 -3.56 -27.22 23.23
N GLU A 510 -3.78 -28.35 23.91
CA GLU A 510 -5.12 -28.92 24.17
C GLU A 510 -5.97 -28.02 25.07
N THR A 511 -5.41 -27.57 26.19
CA THR A 511 -6.10 -26.74 27.19
C THR A 511 -6.47 -25.37 26.60
N MET A 512 -5.57 -24.82 25.79
CA MET A 512 -5.65 -23.47 25.28
C MET A 512 -6.20 -23.38 23.85
N GLN A 513 -6.44 -24.52 23.20
CA GLN A 513 -6.97 -24.63 21.84
C GLN A 513 -6.17 -23.81 20.82
N HIS A 514 -4.83 -23.90 20.89
CA HIS A 514 -3.91 -23.29 19.92
C HIS A 514 -2.73 -24.22 19.61
N CYS A 515 -2.03 -23.95 18.52
CA CYS A 515 -1.07 -24.88 17.90
C CYS A 515 0.31 -24.91 18.56
N VAL A 516 0.45 -24.61 19.86
CA VAL A 516 1.78 -24.52 20.49
C VAL A 516 2.58 -25.84 20.48
N ALA A 517 1.90 -26.97 20.29
CA ALA A 517 2.53 -28.29 20.15
C ALA A 517 3.47 -28.40 18.93
N SER A 518 3.27 -27.60 17.87
CA SER A 518 4.13 -27.63 16.68
C SER A 518 5.54 -27.08 16.94
N TYR A 519 5.76 -26.39 18.06
CA TYR A 519 7.05 -25.83 18.44
C TYR A 519 7.99 -26.83 19.14
N ALA A 520 7.60 -28.10 19.29
CA ALA A 520 8.41 -29.10 19.99
C ALA A 520 9.83 -29.25 19.43
N ASP A 521 10.00 -29.22 18.10
CA ASP A 521 11.32 -29.33 17.45
C ASP A 521 12.19 -28.08 17.69
N LEU A 522 11.57 -26.90 17.76
CA LEU A 522 12.27 -25.66 18.11
C LEU A 522 12.65 -25.63 19.60
N CYS A 523 11.82 -26.21 20.46
CA CYS A 523 12.14 -26.31 21.88
C CYS A 523 13.29 -27.30 22.11
N LEU A 524 13.26 -28.44 21.43
CA LEU A 524 14.33 -29.45 21.49
C LEU A 524 15.67 -28.89 20.96
N SER A 525 15.65 -28.09 19.90
CA SER A 525 16.85 -27.45 19.34
C SER A 525 17.29 -26.19 20.10
N ASN A 526 16.75 -25.92 21.29
CA ASN A 526 17.04 -24.73 22.09
C ASN A 526 16.78 -23.38 21.39
N ARG A 527 15.88 -23.35 20.40
CA ARG A 527 15.51 -22.14 19.63
C ARG A 527 14.20 -21.50 20.09
N TYR A 528 13.44 -22.18 20.94
CA TYR A 528 12.15 -21.69 21.42
C TYR A 528 11.84 -22.17 22.83
N ARG A 529 11.11 -21.37 23.61
CA ARG A 529 10.58 -21.78 24.92
C ARG A 529 9.17 -21.29 25.09
N VAL A 530 8.39 -22.07 25.81
CA VAL A 530 6.96 -21.81 26.03
C VAL A 530 6.67 -21.87 27.52
N PHE A 531 5.83 -20.95 27.96
CA PHE A 531 5.36 -20.85 29.33
C PHE A 531 3.83 -20.89 29.36
N THR A 532 3.28 -21.70 30.24
CA THR A 532 1.92 -21.51 30.74
C THR A 532 1.93 -20.29 31.65
N VAL A 533 0.95 -19.41 31.50
CA VAL A 533 0.80 -18.18 32.26
C VAL A 533 -0.57 -18.16 32.92
N CYS A 534 -0.61 -18.10 34.25
CA CYS A 534 -1.84 -18.00 35.02
C CYS A 534 -1.86 -16.66 35.77
N ASP A 535 -2.89 -15.84 35.54
CA ASP A 535 -3.08 -14.62 36.32
C ASP A 535 -3.72 -14.90 37.69
N ALA A 536 -3.78 -13.85 38.52
CA ALA A 536 -4.34 -13.93 39.88
C ALA A 536 -5.83 -14.30 39.91
N ASP A 537 -6.55 -14.06 38.81
CA ASP A 537 -7.97 -14.36 38.64
C ASP A 537 -8.19 -15.78 38.08
N GLY A 538 -7.11 -16.56 37.89
CA GLY A 538 -7.15 -17.93 37.37
C GLY A 538 -7.28 -18.02 35.85
N LYS A 539 -7.19 -16.91 35.11
CA LYS A 539 -7.24 -16.92 33.64
C LYS A 539 -5.89 -17.35 33.08
N ARG A 540 -5.96 -18.40 32.25
CA ARG A 540 -4.79 -19.03 31.61
C ARG A 540 -4.47 -18.38 30.26
N SER A 541 -3.19 -18.23 29.96
CA SER A 541 -2.62 -17.80 28.68
C SER A 541 -1.30 -18.54 28.42
N THR A 542 -0.77 -18.47 27.20
CA THR A 542 0.49 -19.11 26.81
C THR A 542 1.42 -18.08 26.19
N LEU A 543 2.66 -18.04 26.68
CA LEU A 543 3.72 -17.14 26.21
C LEU A 543 4.83 -17.96 25.53
N GLY A 544 5.15 -17.61 24.28
CA GLY A 544 6.27 -18.14 23.52
C GLY A 544 7.39 -17.12 23.38
N ILE A 545 8.63 -17.59 23.51
CA ILE A 545 9.85 -16.80 23.33
C ILE A 545 10.79 -17.51 22.36
N THR A 546 11.43 -16.75 21.48
CA THR A 546 12.50 -17.23 20.59
C THR A 546 13.85 -17.08 21.27
N ILE A 547 14.77 -18.00 21.00
CA ILE A 547 16.17 -17.94 21.42
C ILE A 547 17.01 -17.85 20.14
N ASN A 548 17.98 -16.95 20.11
CA ASN A 548 18.89 -16.80 18.96
C ASN A 548 19.76 -18.06 18.75
N GLU A 549 20.38 -18.18 17.58
CA GLU A 549 21.23 -19.34 17.23
C GLU A 549 22.38 -19.57 18.22
N ARG A 550 22.88 -18.51 18.86
CA ARG A 550 23.93 -18.59 19.88
C ARG A 550 23.44 -19.04 21.27
N GLY A 551 22.13 -19.25 21.45
CA GLY A 551 21.56 -19.70 22.72
C GLY A 551 21.56 -18.68 23.87
N ASN A 552 22.05 -17.46 23.64
CA ASN A 552 22.37 -16.50 24.70
C ASN A 552 21.46 -15.27 24.77
N LYS A 553 20.44 -15.19 23.88
CA LYS A 553 19.48 -14.09 23.88
C LYS A 553 18.09 -14.57 23.52
N ALA A 554 17.15 -14.35 24.43
CA ALA A 554 15.73 -14.57 24.24
C ALA A 554 14.99 -13.30 23.80
N ARG A 555 14.02 -13.45 22.90
CA ARG A 555 13.10 -12.39 22.48
C ARG A 555 11.65 -12.84 22.61
N TRP A 556 10.79 -11.88 22.93
CA TRP A 556 9.35 -12.06 22.87
C TRP A 556 8.91 -12.48 21.46
N ASP A 557 8.01 -13.46 21.37
CA ASP A 557 7.36 -13.83 20.11
C ASP A 557 5.83 -13.70 20.22
N GLN A 558 5.16 -14.63 20.92
CA GLN A 558 3.70 -14.71 20.97
C GLN A 558 3.17 -14.78 22.40
N HIS A 559 2.02 -14.15 22.69
CA HIS A 559 1.32 -14.31 23.97
C HIS A 559 -0.19 -14.24 23.78
N TYR A 560 -0.86 -15.38 23.94
CA TYR A 560 -2.28 -15.52 23.66
C TYR A 560 -3.03 -16.26 24.77
N GLY A 561 -4.30 -15.88 24.96
CA GLY A 561 -5.27 -16.63 25.75
C GLY A 561 -5.87 -17.79 24.94
N LYS A 562 -6.90 -18.43 25.52
CA LYS A 562 -7.61 -19.55 24.88
C LYS A 562 -8.12 -19.15 23.48
N CYS A 563 -8.00 -20.04 22.50
CA CYS A 563 -8.37 -19.82 21.09
C CYS A 563 -7.68 -18.59 20.45
N ASN A 564 -6.41 -18.37 20.76
CA ASN A 564 -5.63 -17.22 20.28
C ASN A 564 -6.21 -15.83 20.66
N SER A 565 -6.99 -15.76 21.74
CA SER A 565 -7.54 -14.49 22.23
C SER A 565 -6.46 -13.55 22.79
N ALA A 566 -6.73 -12.24 22.79
CA ALA A 566 -5.80 -11.26 23.36
C ALA A 566 -5.71 -11.37 24.89
N VAL A 567 -4.50 -11.17 25.43
CA VAL A 567 -4.24 -11.07 26.87
C VAL A 567 -4.36 -9.62 27.36
N SER A 568 -4.59 -9.43 28.66
CA SER A 568 -4.67 -8.10 29.26
C SER A 568 -3.31 -7.37 29.22
N ALA A 569 -3.33 -6.03 29.28
CA ALA A 569 -2.12 -5.22 29.30
C ALA A 569 -1.19 -5.56 30.48
N ARG A 570 -1.78 -5.88 31.64
CA ARG A 570 -1.06 -6.34 32.85
C ARG A 570 -0.29 -7.63 32.59
N VAL A 571 -0.95 -8.63 32.00
CA VAL A 571 -0.34 -9.93 31.68
C VAL A 571 0.78 -9.78 30.64
N LYS A 572 0.58 -8.91 29.64
CA LYS A 572 1.62 -8.59 28.65
C LYS A 572 2.84 -7.90 29.28
N ALA A 573 2.64 -7.00 30.24
CA ALA A 573 3.73 -6.33 30.95
C ALA A 573 4.55 -7.30 31.80
N ALA A 574 3.89 -8.22 32.53
CA ALA A 574 4.57 -9.26 33.30
C ALA A 574 5.36 -10.22 32.40
N GLY A 575 4.81 -10.59 31.23
CA GLY A 575 5.56 -11.42 30.28
C GLY A 575 6.81 -10.72 29.72
N LYS A 576 6.80 -9.40 29.52
CA LYS A 576 8.03 -8.66 29.13
C LYS A 576 9.09 -8.74 30.22
N LYS A 577 8.70 -8.65 31.49
CA LYS A 577 9.60 -8.84 32.64
C LYS A 577 10.14 -10.26 32.69
N LEU A 578 9.34 -11.28 32.34
CA LEU A 578 9.81 -12.66 32.19
C LEU A 578 10.94 -12.76 31.16
N VAL A 579 10.78 -12.16 29.97
CA VAL A 579 11.84 -12.17 28.94
C VAL A 579 13.14 -11.53 29.45
N THR A 580 13.05 -10.45 30.23
CA THR A 580 14.23 -9.84 30.88
C THR A 580 14.87 -10.77 31.90
N ALA A 581 14.07 -11.45 32.74
CA ALA A 581 14.57 -12.43 33.70
C ALA A 581 15.23 -13.63 32.99
N TYR A 582 14.63 -14.11 31.90
CA TYR A 582 15.13 -15.24 31.13
C TYR A 582 16.49 -14.91 30.49
N ASN A 583 16.64 -13.70 29.95
CA ASN A 583 17.93 -13.23 29.43
C ASN A 583 19.03 -13.13 30.51
N ARG A 584 18.68 -12.72 31.74
CA ARG A 584 19.64 -12.73 32.86
C ARG A 584 20.07 -14.15 33.22
N ALA A 585 19.13 -15.10 33.23
CA ALA A 585 19.43 -16.50 33.49
C ALA A 585 20.32 -17.13 32.42
N LEU A 586 20.10 -16.79 31.13
CA LEU A 586 20.97 -17.25 30.04
C LEU A 586 22.41 -16.73 30.16
N LEU A 587 22.61 -15.52 30.69
CA LEU A 587 23.95 -14.95 30.89
C LEU A 587 24.65 -15.49 32.15
N ALA A 588 23.89 -15.98 33.12
CA ALA A 588 24.41 -16.54 34.38
C ALA A 588 24.71 -18.05 34.29
N ALA A 589 24.23 -18.74 33.25
CA ALA A 589 24.54 -20.14 33.03
C ALA A 589 26.02 -20.30 32.60
N PRO A 590 26.81 -21.20 33.23
CA PRO A 590 28.16 -21.49 32.76
C PRO A 590 28.10 -22.02 31.33
N ALA A 591 29.06 -21.62 30.49
CA ALA A 591 29.15 -22.07 29.11
C ALA A 591 29.39 -23.60 29.11
N SER A 592 28.33 -24.37 28.88
CA SER A 592 28.42 -25.81 28.65
C SER A 592 29.17 -26.04 27.35
N SER A 593 30.37 -26.59 27.46
CA SER A 593 31.25 -27.07 26.37
C SER A 593 30.67 -28.25 25.62
#